data_AF-A0A565A622-F1
#
_entry.id   AF-A0A565A622-F1
#
_cell.length_a   1.000
_cell.length_b   1.000
_cell.length_c   1.000
_cell.angle_alpha   90.00
_cell.angle_beta   90.00
_cell.angle_gamma   90.00
#
_symmetry.space_group_name_H-M   'P 1'
#
loop_
_entity.id
_entity.type
_entity.pdbx_description
1 polymer ?
#
loop_
_entity_poly.entity_id
_entity_poly.type
_entity_poly.pdbx_seq_one_letter_code
_entity_poly.pdbx_strand_id
1 'polypeptide(L)'
;YTYVDVLLKVKPMFNTTITINSKEIQGECKTACSSFSYDNVKLEGYCKQIFNYLSELYKLSPKEKTEGCHFLNYWMNINLEKKIVSHNLLDFLSKILENTHEKGDFDEDLCKNQIKEIDINVLKNVNDLIKLYESLYASKLTEDESTRVNCTHLGKCYELYKTKVELCRGYSNEIFCNELENFIMDYNRSMRYKVPCADIPNRLPYIRDISSDTNTLITFFLTLLVPSVLFMIYKFTPFGTWIRRHILKKNKLKSDFNEKNKKIQHGSDDDKRKMICNQYNMQYQST
;
A
#
# COMPACT_ATOMS: atom_id res chain seq x y z
N TYR A 1 0.60 0.18 14.92
CA TYR A 1 1.47 -0.26 13.84
C TYR A 1 2.07 0.91 13.05
N THR A 2 1.41 2.08 13.03
CA THR A 2 1.82 3.40 12.50
C THR A 2 3.16 3.96 13.03
N TYR A 3 3.91 3.16 13.79
CA TYR A 3 5.16 3.56 14.42
C TYR A 3 6.35 2.77 13.89
N VAL A 4 6.21 1.80 12.99
CA VAL A 4 7.40 1.00 12.56
C VAL A 4 8.50 1.88 11.96
N ASP A 5 8.14 2.85 11.10
CA ASP A 5 9.09 3.83 10.57
C ASP A 5 9.71 4.70 11.67
N VAL A 6 8.93 5.02 12.70
CA VAL A 6 9.38 5.77 13.89
C VAL A 6 10.35 4.93 14.72
N LEU A 7 10.06 3.64 14.91
CA LEU A 7 10.90 2.73 15.67
C LEU A 7 12.30 2.67 15.06
N LEU A 8 12.40 2.65 13.73
CA LEU A 8 13.68 2.60 13.02
C LEU A 8 14.48 3.91 13.14
N LYS A 9 13.79 5.06 13.19
CA LYS A 9 14.43 6.37 13.39
C LYS A 9 14.95 6.56 14.81
N VAL A 10 14.18 6.10 15.80
CA VAL A 10 14.43 6.39 17.23
C VAL A 10 15.29 5.31 17.90
N LYS A 11 15.31 4.08 17.38
CA LYS A 11 16.13 2.97 17.90
C LYS A 11 17.63 3.29 18.04
N PRO A 12 18.30 3.98 17.10
CA PRO A 12 19.70 4.38 17.27
C PRO A 12 19.91 5.26 18.50
N MET A 13 19.01 6.20 18.77
CA MET A 13 19.06 7.06 19.97
C MET A 13 18.98 6.22 21.24
N PHE A 14 18.06 5.25 21.31
CA PHE A 14 17.92 4.36 22.46
C PHE A 14 19.12 3.42 22.68
N ASN A 15 19.76 2.98 21.59
CA ASN A 15 20.93 2.10 21.63
C ASN A 15 22.24 2.86 21.84
N THR A 16 22.22 4.19 21.78
CA THR A 16 23.43 4.99 21.99
C THR A 16 23.83 4.84 23.46
N THR A 17 24.97 4.20 23.69
CA THR A 17 25.55 4.06 25.02
C THR A 17 26.03 5.43 25.48
N ILE A 18 25.15 6.19 26.13
CA ILE A 18 25.61 7.35 26.91
C ILE A 18 26.17 6.77 28.19
N THR A 19 27.49 6.82 28.32
CA THR A 19 28.21 6.45 29.53
C THR A 19 27.93 7.51 30.60
N ILE A 20 26.73 7.48 31.18
CA ILE A 20 26.49 8.21 32.42
C ILE A 20 27.18 7.40 33.52
N ASN A 21 28.47 7.67 33.67
CA ASN A 21 29.29 7.29 34.82
C ASN A 21 28.96 8.16 36.04
N SER A 22 27.76 8.74 36.14
CA SER A 22 27.37 9.37 37.40
C SER A 22 27.01 8.24 38.38
N LYS A 23 27.84 8.09 39.42
CA LYS A 23 27.56 7.20 40.54
C LYS A 23 26.16 7.45 41.12
N GLU A 24 25.66 8.67 40.96
CA GLU A 24 24.31 9.10 41.35
C GLU A 24 23.21 8.35 40.59
N ILE A 25 23.20 8.33 39.25
CA ILE A 25 22.15 7.62 38.48
C ILE A 25 22.19 6.12 38.72
N GLN A 26 23.38 5.56 38.95
CA GLN A 26 23.48 4.17 39.39
C GLN A 26 22.82 3.94 40.76
N GLY A 27 22.97 4.86 41.70
CA GLY A 27 22.30 4.83 43.00
C GLY A 27 20.78 4.89 42.85
N GLU A 28 20.28 5.84 42.06
CA GLU A 28 18.84 6.01 41.82
C GLU A 28 18.21 4.79 41.14
N CYS A 29 18.87 4.24 40.11
CA CYS A 29 18.39 3.01 39.47
C CYS A 29 18.41 1.81 40.40
N LYS A 30 19.42 1.70 41.28
CA LYS A 30 19.46 0.63 42.29
C LYS A 30 18.29 0.73 43.27
N THR A 31 18.00 1.95 43.73
CA THR A 31 16.84 2.23 44.59
C THR A 31 15.54 1.89 43.87
N ALA A 32 15.35 2.39 42.64
CA ALA A 32 14.15 2.19 41.84
C ALA A 32 13.87 0.71 41.53
N CYS A 33 14.92 -0.07 41.22
CA CYS A 33 14.77 -1.47 40.81
C CYS A 33 14.67 -2.45 41.98
N SER A 34 15.03 -2.05 43.21
CA SER A 34 15.06 -2.92 44.39
C SER A 34 13.73 -3.65 44.71
N SER A 35 12.59 -3.13 44.22
CA SER A 35 11.25 -3.68 44.46
C SER A 35 10.71 -4.62 43.38
N PHE A 36 11.41 -4.87 42.26
CA PHE A 36 10.81 -5.51 41.07
C PHE A 36 11.30 -6.93 40.72
N SER A 37 12.47 -7.39 41.22
CA SER A 37 12.99 -8.73 40.87
C SER A 37 14.15 -9.22 41.75
N TYR A 38 14.55 -10.48 41.56
CA TYR A 38 15.81 -11.05 42.04
C TYR A 38 17.01 -10.67 41.13
N ASP A 39 16.78 -10.40 39.84
CA ASP A 39 17.82 -9.96 38.88
C ASP A 39 17.90 -8.42 38.79
N ASN A 40 18.23 -7.80 39.93
CA ASN A 40 18.32 -6.34 40.04
C ASN A 40 19.40 -5.75 39.12
N VAL A 41 20.49 -6.46 38.88
CA VAL A 41 21.61 -5.98 38.05
C VAL A 41 21.15 -5.69 36.62
N LYS A 42 20.33 -6.56 36.05
CA LYS A 42 19.81 -6.38 34.69
C LYS A 42 18.79 -5.24 34.61
N LEU A 43 17.89 -5.16 35.60
CA LEU A 43 16.92 -4.07 35.70
C LEU A 43 17.60 -2.71 35.88
N GLU A 44 18.66 -2.64 36.69
CA GLU A 44 19.49 -1.44 36.82
C GLU A 44 20.08 -1.03 35.47
N GLY A 45 20.54 -1.99 34.67
CA GLY A 45 21.02 -1.73 33.31
C GLY A 45 19.93 -1.13 32.41
N TYR A 46 18.71 -1.68 32.47
CA TYR A 46 17.56 -1.15 31.74
C TYR A 46 17.13 0.23 32.23
N CYS A 47 17.13 0.47 33.53
CA CYS A 47 16.83 1.78 34.11
C CYS A 47 17.78 2.85 33.57
N LYS A 48 19.10 2.58 33.55
CA LYS A 48 20.09 3.51 32.99
C LYS A 48 19.83 3.81 31.51
N GLN A 49 19.49 2.77 30.74
CA GLN A 49 19.19 2.94 29.32
C GLN A 49 17.92 3.78 29.10
N ILE A 50 16.86 3.54 29.88
CA ILE A 50 15.62 4.30 29.84
C ILE A 50 15.89 5.76 30.24
N PHE A 51 16.64 6.00 31.32
CA PHE A 51 17.00 7.33 31.76
C PHE A 51 17.70 8.15 30.67
N ASN A 52 18.77 7.59 30.09
CA ASN A 52 19.53 8.23 29.01
C ASN A 52 18.61 8.59 27.84
N TYR A 53 17.76 7.64 27.46
CA TYR A 53 16.82 7.83 26.38
C TYR A 53 15.81 8.93 26.65
N LEU A 54 15.23 8.98 27.86
CA LEU A 54 14.28 10.01 28.26
C LEU A 54 14.91 11.41 28.28
N SER A 55 16.16 11.52 28.75
CA SER A 55 16.89 12.79 28.76
C SER A 55 17.13 13.34 27.35
N GLU A 56 17.48 12.49 26.37
CA GLU A 56 17.60 12.93 24.98
C GLU A 56 16.24 13.19 24.33
N LEU A 57 15.25 12.31 24.58
CA LEU A 57 13.90 12.46 24.05
C LEU A 57 13.26 13.78 24.47
N TYR A 58 13.51 14.22 25.70
CA TYR A 58 12.95 15.46 26.26
C TYR A 58 13.39 16.73 25.51
N LYS A 59 14.51 16.68 24.78
CA LYS A 59 15.04 17.81 24.00
C LYS A 59 14.38 17.94 22.61
N LEU A 60 13.61 16.95 22.18
CA LEU A 60 13.04 16.88 20.84
C LEU A 60 11.68 17.60 20.71
N SER A 61 11.16 17.71 19.49
CA SER A 61 9.84 18.31 19.26
C SER A 61 8.70 17.48 19.89
N PRO A 62 7.51 18.06 20.16
CA PRO A 62 6.38 17.31 20.74
C PRO A 62 5.98 16.06 19.95
N LYS A 63 6.09 16.12 18.62
CA LYS A 63 5.83 14.98 17.74
C LYS A 63 6.86 13.88 17.96
N GLU A 64 8.14 14.21 17.95
CA GLU A 64 9.24 13.26 18.19
C GLU A 64 9.20 12.67 19.60
N LYS A 65 8.83 13.48 20.61
CA LYS A 65 8.56 13.01 21.98
C LYS A 65 7.50 11.92 22.00
N THR A 66 6.35 12.19 21.39
CA THR A 66 5.23 11.23 21.32
C THR A 66 5.66 9.94 20.63
N GLU A 67 6.31 10.07 19.48
CA GLU A 67 6.90 8.99 18.70
C GLU A 67 7.90 8.15 19.50
N GLY A 68 8.80 8.79 20.25
CA GLY A 68 9.75 8.11 21.11
C GLY A 68 9.11 7.45 22.34
N CYS A 69 8.06 8.02 22.91
CA CYS A 69 7.31 7.36 23.99
C CYS A 69 6.62 6.07 23.50
N HIS A 70 6.12 6.05 22.26
CA HIS A 70 5.61 4.81 21.66
C HIS A 70 6.71 3.76 21.46
N PHE A 71 7.91 4.18 21.05
CA PHE A 71 9.08 3.29 20.98
C PHE A 71 9.40 2.71 22.36
N LEU A 72 9.44 3.54 23.40
CA LEU A 72 9.75 3.09 24.76
C LEU A 72 8.72 2.06 25.23
N ASN A 73 7.43 2.32 25.01
CA ASN A 73 6.38 1.36 25.35
C ASN A 73 6.59 0.00 24.66
N TYR A 74 6.86 0.01 23.36
CA TYR A 74 7.16 -1.21 22.60
C TYR A 74 8.39 -1.94 23.15
N TRP A 75 9.48 -1.22 23.40
CA TRP A 75 10.72 -1.81 23.91
C TRP A 75 10.53 -2.43 25.30
N MET A 76 9.80 -1.75 26.18
CA MET A 76 9.50 -2.23 27.54
C MET A 76 8.68 -3.50 27.50
N ASN A 77 7.64 -3.57 26.67
CA ASN A 77 6.84 -4.79 26.49
C ASN A 77 7.71 -5.97 26.03
N ILE A 78 8.63 -5.77 25.08
CA ILE A 78 9.53 -6.85 24.63
C ILE A 78 10.52 -7.29 25.71
N ASN A 79 11.11 -6.34 26.43
CA ASN A 79 12.28 -6.60 27.25
C ASN A 79 11.99 -6.83 28.72
N LEU A 80 10.84 -6.37 29.24
CA LEU A 80 10.53 -6.33 30.66
C LEU A 80 9.30 -7.16 31.05
N GLU A 81 8.29 -7.25 30.17
CA GLU A 81 6.98 -7.84 30.47
C GLU A 81 7.06 -9.26 31.06
N LYS A 82 8.01 -10.08 30.60
CA LYS A 82 8.21 -11.46 31.10
C LYS A 82 9.28 -11.62 32.19
N LYS A 83 9.93 -10.53 32.60
CA LYS A 83 11.10 -10.55 33.51
C LYS A 83 10.84 -9.92 34.87
N ILE A 84 9.75 -9.17 35.02
CA ILE A 84 9.34 -8.55 36.27
C ILE A 84 8.38 -9.52 36.98
N VAL A 85 8.76 -9.96 38.19
CA VAL A 85 8.07 -11.05 38.92
C VAL A 85 6.81 -10.56 39.63
N SER A 86 6.72 -9.26 39.90
CA SER A 86 5.50 -8.58 40.35
C SER A 86 5.58 -7.13 39.92
N HIS A 87 4.44 -6.51 39.58
CA HIS A 87 4.24 -5.12 39.14
C HIS A 87 4.26 -4.91 37.61
N ASN A 88 3.31 -4.10 37.12
CA ASN A 88 3.10 -3.87 35.69
C ASN A 88 4.17 -2.93 35.11
N LEU A 89 4.24 -2.80 33.78
CA LEU A 89 5.23 -1.95 33.09
C LEU A 89 5.18 -0.48 33.51
N LEU A 90 4.00 0.05 33.83
CA LEU A 90 3.81 1.44 34.24
C LEU A 90 4.38 1.70 35.64
N ASP A 91 4.22 0.75 36.56
CA ASP A 91 4.80 0.83 37.90
C ASP A 91 6.33 0.91 37.81
N PHE A 92 6.93 0.10 36.94
CA PHE A 92 8.37 0.11 36.70
C PHE A 92 8.86 1.46 36.13
N LEU A 93 8.18 2.00 35.11
CA LEU A 93 8.53 3.33 34.59
C LEU A 93 8.36 4.39 35.67
N SER A 94 7.28 4.36 36.44
CA SER A 94 6.99 5.35 37.47
C SER A 94 8.09 5.39 38.53
N LYS A 95 8.59 4.23 38.95
CA LYS A 95 9.72 4.14 39.89
C LYS A 95 11.03 4.67 39.31
N ILE A 96 11.28 4.49 38.02
CA ILE A 96 12.44 5.11 37.36
C ILE A 96 12.27 6.63 37.36
N LEU A 97 11.11 7.15 36.94
CA LEU A 97 10.85 8.58 36.85
C LEU A 97 10.95 9.27 38.21
N GLU A 98 10.33 8.71 39.25
CA GLU A 98 10.39 9.23 40.64
C GLU A 98 11.82 9.56 41.08
N ASN A 99 12.78 8.69 40.76
CA ASN A 99 14.15 8.79 41.27
C ASN A 99 15.12 9.47 40.28
N THR A 100 14.75 9.63 39.02
CA THR A 100 15.71 10.07 37.98
C THR A 100 15.32 11.36 37.26
N HIS A 101 14.06 11.79 37.28
CA HIS A 101 13.62 12.93 36.46
C HIS A 101 14.33 14.25 36.81
N GLU A 102 14.47 14.59 38.10
CA GLU A 102 15.20 15.79 38.54
C GLU A 102 16.66 15.78 38.07
N LYS A 103 17.29 14.60 38.08
CA LYS A 103 18.68 14.42 37.65
C LYS A 103 18.84 14.50 36.13
N GLY A 104 17.80 14.13 35.39
CA GLY A 104 17.79 14.12 33.94
C GLY A 104 17.27 15.41 33.31
N ASP A 105 16.79 16.35 34.12
CA ASP A 105 16.16 17.60 33.70
C ASP A 105 15.04 17.36 32.69
N PHE A 106 14.13 16.44 33.02
CA PHE A 106 12.94 16.12 32.21
C PHE A 106 11.68 15.95 33.07
N ASP A 107 10.51 16.07 32.43
CA ASP A 107 9.21 16.03 33.13
C ASP A 107 8.99 14.70 33.86
N GLU A 108 8.45 14.77 35.08
CA GLU A 108 8.14 13.61 35.92
C GLU A 108 7.09 12.66 35.31
N ASP A 109 6.33 13.13 34.32
CA ASP A 109 5.27 12.39 33.64
C ASP A 109 5.61 11.98 32.20
N LEU A 110 6.86 12.24 31.75
CA LEU A 110 7.31 11.92 30.41
C LEU A 110 7.03 10.45 30.06
N CYS A 111 6.28 10.25 28.98
CA CYS A 111 5.83 8.96 28.47
C CYS A 111 4.85 8.15 29.36
N LYS A 112 4.50 8.59 30.58
CA LYS A 112 3.61 7.82 31.49
C LYS A 112 2.29 7.41 30.81
N ASN A 113 1.67 8.32 30.07
CA ASN A 113 0.40 8.07 29.39
C ASN A 113 0.50 7.13 28.16
N GLN A 114 1.70 6.88 27.65
CA GLN A 114 1.93 5.98 26.51
C GLN A 114 2.32 4.57 26.94
N ILE A 115 2.76 4.37 28.18
CA ILE A 115 3.12 3.04 28.68
C ILE A 115 1.86 2.24 28.99
N LYS A 116 1.71 1.14 28.26
CA LYS A 116 0.61 0.20 28.39
C LYS A 116 1.02 -1.16 27.87
N GLU A 117 0.44 -2.19 28.45
CA GLU A 117 0.60 -3.56 27.94
C GLU A 117 0.14 -3.62 26.47
N ILE A 118 0.91 -4.33 25.66
CA ILE A 118 0.63 -4.55 24.24
C ILE A 118 0.39 -6.04 24.06
N ASP A 119 -0.71 -6.38 23.39
CA ASP A 119 -1.01 -7.77 23.04
C ASP A 119 0.20 -8.46 22.38
N ILE A 120 0.48 -9.69 22.83
CA ILE A 120 1.66 -10.44 22.40
C ILE A 120 1.72 -10.68 20.88
N ASN A 121 0.56 -10.83 20.23
CA ASN A 121 0.51 -10.99 18.77
C ASN A 121 0.81 -9.67 18.08
N VAL A 122 0.33 -8.55 18.63
CA VAL A 122 0.70 -7.21 18.14
C VAL A 122 2.20 -6.97 18.28
N LEU A 123 2.81 -7.30 19.42
CA LEU A 123 4.26 -7.18 19.62
C LEU A 123 5.06 -8.00 18.61
N LYS A 124 4.65 -9.26 18.40
CA LYS A 124 5.29 -10.15 17.44
C LYS A 124 5.22 -9.57 16.03
N ASN A 125 4.06 -9.09 15.61
CA ASN A 125 3.84 -8.51 14.29
C ASN A 125 4.66 -7.22 14.08
N VAL A 126 4.73 -6.33 15.09
CA VAL A 126 5.57 -5.12 15.03
C VAL A 126 7.06 -5.51 14.91
N ASN A 127 7.51 -6.49 15.70
CA ASN A 127 8.89 -6.98 15.64
C ASN A 127 9.25 -7.58 14.28
N ASP A 128 8.31 -8.31 13.66
CA ASP A 128 8.50 -8.88 12.32
C ASP A 128 8.63 -7.76 11.26
N LEU A 129 7.83 -6.70 11.35
CA LEU A 129 7.96 -5.53 10.47
C LEU A 129 9.31 -4.82 10.65
N ILE A 130 9.76 -4.61 11.91
CA ILE A 130 11.08 -4.02 12.16
C ILE A 130 12.19 -4.86 11.51
N LYS A 131 12.15 -6.18 11.67
CA LYS A 131 13.14 -7.09 11.08
C LYS A 131 13.16 -7.04 9.55
N LEU A 132 11.99 -6.86 8.91
CA LEU A 132 11.90 -6.66 7.47
C LEU A 132 12.66 -5.41 7.04
N TYR A 133 12.38 -4.27 7.68
CA TYR A 133 13.06 -3.01 7.38
C TYR A 133 14.57 -3.06 7.69
N GLU A 134 14.97 -3.62 8.83
CA GLU A 134 16.38 -3.78 9.18
C GLU A 134 17.13 -4.63 8.15
N SER A 135 16.52 -5.73 7.68
CA SER A 135 17.11 -6.58 6.65
C SER A 135 17.19 -5.87 5.30
N LEU A 136 16.17 -5.08 4.95
CA LEU A 136 16.17 -4.25 3.75
C LEU A 136 17.27 -3.19 3.82
N TYR A 137 17.42 -2.49 4.93
CA TYR A 137 18.46 -1.46 5.10
C TYR A 137 19.86 -2.05 5.14
N ALA A 138 20.06 -3.17 5.83
CA ALA A 138 21.33 -3.89 5.83
C ALA A 138 21.69 -4.48 4.45
N SER A 139 20.70 -4.68 3.56
CA SER A 139 20.98 -5.08 2.18
C SER A 139 21.56 -3.95 1.33
N LYS A 140 21.34 -2.69 1.72
CA LYS A 140 21.88 -1.51 1.04
C LYS A 140 23.36 -1.37 1.42
N LEU A 141 24.23 -1.48 0.43
CA LEU A 141 25.65 -1.18 0.60
C LEU A 141 25.81 0.35 0.58
N THR A 142 26.51 0.92 1.56
CA THR A 142 26.77 2.36 1.61
C THR A 142 27.78 2.73 0.53
N GLU A 143 27.26 3.28 -0.57
CA GLU A 143 27.81 4.39 -1.35
C GLU A 143 26.81 4.66 -2.50
N ASP A 144 26.51 5.95 -2.67
CA ASP A 144 25.75 6.48 -3.80
C ASP A 144 26.29 5.85 -5.10
N GLU A 145 25.37 5.37 -5.95
CA GLU A 145 25.64 4.76 -7.28
C GLU A 145 25.98 3.26 -7.34
N SER A 146 26.16 2.53 -6.23
CA SER A 146 26.27 1.07 -6.32
C SER A 146 24.91 0.46 -6.72
N THR A 147 24.79 -0.07 -7.95
CA THR A 147 23.66 -0.93 -8.35
C THR A 147 23.67 -2.28 -7.61
N ARG A 148 24.72 -2.59 -6.84
CA ARG A 148 24.88 -3.84 -6.11
C ARG A 148 24.17 -3.80 -4.76
N VAL A 149 23.72 -4.97 -4.33
CA VAL A 149 23.03 -5.21 -3.05
C VAL A 149 23.67 -6.38 -2.33
N ASN A 150 23.57 -6.41 -1.00
CA ASN A 150 23.97 -7.57 -0.23
C ASN A 150 22.87 -8.64 -0.26
N CYS A 151 23.06 -9.65 -1.13
CA CYS A 151 22.09 -10.72 -1.34
C CYS A 151 21.84 -11.59 -0.11
N THR A 152 22.79 -11.68 0.83
CA THR A 152 22.60 -12.43 2.08
C THR A 152 21.56 -11.75 2.97
N HIS A 153 21.62 -10.42 3.11
CA HIS A 153 20.62 -9.68 3.88
C HIS A 153 19.28 -9.60 3.14
N LEU A 154 19.30 -9.38 1.83
CA LEU A 154 18.08 -9.34 1.02
C LEU A 154 17.36 -10.69 1.00
N GLY A 155 18.09 -11.81 1.00
CA GLY A 155 17.52 -13.16 1.09
C GLY A 155 16.77 -13.37 2.41
N LYS A 156 17.37 -12.99 3.54
CA LYS A 156 16.68 -13.03 4.85
C LYS A 156 15.42 -12.17 4.86
N CYS A 157 15.48 -10.99 4.23
CA CYS A 157 14.35 -10.10 4.08
C CYS A 157 13.21 -10.78 3.27
N TYR A 158 13.54 -11.40 2.14
CA TYR A 158 12.57 -12.04 1.26
C TYR A 158 11.92 -13.28 1.88
N GLU A 159 12.69 -14.12 2.58
CA GLU A 159 12.16 -15.29 3.30
C GLU A 159 11.19 -14.87 4.42
N LEU A 160 11.53 -13.82 5.17
CA LEU A 160 10.65 -13.28 6.18
C LEU A 160 9.36 -12.74 5.54
N TYR A 161 9.48 -11.96 4.47
CA TYR A 161 8.33 -11.42 3.73
C TYR A 161 7.37 -12.53 3.28
N LYS A 162 7.89 -13.59 2.64
CA LYS A 162 7.08 -14.74 2.17
C LYS A 162 6.29 -15.38 3.30
N THR A 163 6.85 -15.45 4.51
CA THR A 163 6.15 -16.00 5.67
C THR A 163 5.07 -15.05 6.18
N LYS A 164 5.32 -13.73 6.13
CA LYS A 164 4.41 -12.73 6.71
C LYS A 164 3.24 -12.37 5.80
N VAL A 165 3.42 -12.39 4.49
CA VAL A 165 2.33 -12.13 3.53
C VAL A 165 1.19 -13.16 3.65
N GLU A 166 1.52 -14.38 4.08
CA GLU A 166 0.53 -15.44 4.34
C GLU A 166 -0.47 -15.09 5.44
N LEU A 167 -0.07 -14.23 6.40
CA LEU A 167 -0.92 -13.74 7.49
C LEU A 167 -1.97 -12.73 7.00
N CYS A 168 -1.83 -12.25 5.76
CA CYS A 168 -2.69 -11.26 5.14
C CYS A 168 -3.75 -11.86 4.21
N ARG A 169 -3.95 -13.18 4.27
CA ARG A 169 -5.05 -13.86 3.57
C ARG A 169 -6.37 -13.59 4.29
N GLY A 170 -7.35 -13.07 3.54
CA GLY A 170 -8.68 -12.73 4.08
C GLY A 170 -8.70 -11.43 4.89
N TYR A 171 -9.65 -11.31 5.83
CA TYR A 171 -9.85 -10.09 6.65
C TYR A 171 -9.04 -10.07 7.96
N SER A 172 -8.11 -11.00 8.16
CA SER A 172 -7.32 -11.06 9.39
C SER A 172 -6.13 -10.08 9.35
N ASN A 173 -5.78 -9.52 10.51
CA ASN A 173 -4.59 -8.67 10.69
C ASN A 173 -4.52 -7.42 9.79
N GLU A 174 -5.65 -6.83 9.42
CA GLU A 174 -5.71 -5.71 8.47
C GLU A 174 -4.71 -4.58 8.75
N ILE A 175 -4.55 -4.20 10.03
CA ILE A 175 -3.61 -3.14 10.42
C ILE A 175 -2.15 -3.54 10.15
N PHE A 176 -1.78 -4.78 10.45
CA PHE A 176 -0.44 -5.30 10.14
C PHE A 176 -0.24 -5.38 8.62
N CYS A 177 -1.25 -5.83 7.89
CA CYS A 177 -1.18 -5.97 6.44
C CYS A 177 -1.08 -4.63 5.71
N ASN A 178 -1.74 -3.58 6.23
CA ASN A 178 -1.54 -2.21 5.75
C ASN A 178 -0.07 -1.77 5.89
N GLU A 179 0.57 -2.03 7.03
CA GLU A 179 1.99 -1.69 7.19
C GLU A 179 2.91 -2.59 6.37
N LEU A 180 2.57 -3.87 6.17
CA LEU A 180 3.32 -4.75 5.29
C LEU A 180 3.25 -4.26 3.83
N GLU A 181 2.12 -3.70 3.41
CA GLU A 181 1.97 -3.05 2.10
C GLU A 181 2.89 -1.83 1.96
N ASN A 182 2.99 -0.99 3.00
CA ASN A 182 3.93 0.13 3.03
C ASN A 182 5.38 -0.35 2.87
N PHE A 183 5.75 -1.43 3.56
CA PHE A 183 7.06 -2.07 3.40
C PHE A 183 7.30 -2.55 1.96
N ILE A 184 6.30 -3.17 1.32
CA ILE A 184 6.38 -3.61 -0.09
C ILE A 184 6.66 -2.43 -1.01
N MET A 185 6.00 -1.28 -0.78
CA MET A 185 6.24 -0.06 -1.56
C MET A 185 7.69 0.41 -1.42
N ASP A 186 8.23 0.43 -0.20
CA ASP A 186 9.61 0.86 0.06
C ASP A 186 10.66 -0.10 -0.48
N TYR A 187 10.39 -1.41 -0.40
CA TYR A 187 11.21 -2.44 -1.04
C TYR A 187 11.26 -2.20 -2.55
N ASN A 188 10.08 -2.13 -3.19
CA ASN A 188 9.96 -2.00 -4.65
C ASN A 188 10.62 -0.72 -5.14
N ARG A 189 10.49 0.37 -4.39
CA ARG A 189 11.20 1.63 -4.66
C ARG A 189 12.72 1.46 -4.53
N SER A 190 13.18 0.82 -3.46
CA SER A 190 14.61 0.65 -3.16
C SER A 190 15.32 -0.29 -4.14
N MET A 191 14.61 -1.30 -4.67
CA MET A 191 15.18 -2.36 -5.51
C MET A 191 15.00 -2.14 -7.00
N ARG A 192 14.21 -1.13 -7.41
CA ARG A 192 13.85 -0.85 -8.82
C ARG A 192 15.02 -0.88 -9.80
N TYR A 193 16.17 -0.33 -9.41
CA TYR A 193 17.35 -0.15 -10.26
C TYR A 193 18.57 -0.94 -9.79
N LYS A 194 18.37 -1.91 -8.88
CA LYS A 194 19.45 -2.74 -8.36
C LYS A 194 19.66 -3.98 -9.21
N VAL A 195 20.88 -4.51 -9.24
CA VAL A 195 21.15 -5.82 -9.85
C VAL A 195 20.42 -6.87 -9.01
N PRO A 196 19.54 -7.70 -9.62
CA PRO A 196 18.79 -8.70 -8.88
C PRO A 196 19.72 -9.77 -8.31
N CYS A 197 19.40 -10.23 -7.12
CA CYS A 197 19.98 -11.45 -6.56
C CYS A 197 19.32 -12.68 -7.19
N ALA A 198 20.03 -13.80 -7.26
CA ALA A 198 19.43 -15.06 -7.69
C ALA A 198 18.21 -15.40 -6.82
N ASP A 199 17.10 -15.79 -7.46
CA ASP A 199 15.83 -16.20 -6.85
C ASP A 199 15.12 -15.16 -5.96
N ILE A 200 15.58 -13.90 -5.97
CA ILE A 200 14.96 -12.82 -5.21
C ILE A 200 14.50 -11.73 -6.17
N PRO A 201 13.18 -11.48 -6.28
CA PRO A 201 12.66 -10.50 -7.22
C PRO A 201 12.91 -9.08 -6.71
N ASN A 202 13.36 -8.18 -7.58
CA ASN A 202 13.45 -6.74 -7.26
C ASN A 202 12.09 -6.05 -7.08
N ARG A 203 10.99 -6.79 -7.27
CA ARG A 203 9.63 -6.33 -7.04
C ARG A 203 8.82 -7.42 -6.33
N LEU A 204 8.35 -7.10 -5.13
CA LEU A 204 7.42 -7.94 -4.38
C LEU A 204 5.98 -7.69 -4.88
N PRO A 205 5.14 -8.73 -4.92
CA PRO A 205 3.73 -8.58 -5.25
C PRO A 205 2.99 -7.83 -4.14
N TYR A 206 2.08 -6.94 -4.52
CA TYR A 206 1.19 -6.23 -3.58
C TYR A 206 0.17 -7.20 -2.98
N ILE A 207 -0.23 -6.97 -1.73
CA ILE A 207 -1.17 -7.85 -1.00
C ILE A 207 -2.56 -7.74 -1.62
N ARG A 208 -2.97 -6.53 -2.02
CA ARG A 208 -4.36 -6.22 -2.42
C ARG A 208 -4.67 -6.43 -3.91
N ASP A 209 -3.69 -6.83 -4.72
CA ASP A 209 -3.88 -7.03 -6.17
C ASP A 209 -4.46 -8.40 -6.56
N ILE A 210 -4.96 -9.21 -5.61
CA ILE A 210 -5.65 -10.47 -5.90
C ILE A 210 -6.87 -10.64 -4.98
N SER A 211 -7.88 -9.77 -5.15
CA SER A 211 -9.27 -10.14 -4.85
C SER A 211 -10.02 -10.34 -6.17
N SER A 212 -9.67 -11.43 -6.87
CA SER A 212 -10.33 -11.90 -8.09
C SER A 212 -11.83 -12.20 -7.91
N ASP A 213 -12.36 -12.11 -6.70
CA ASP A 213 -13.79 -12.33 -6.44
C ASP A 213 -14.65 -11.16 -6.93
N THR A 214 -14.11 -9.94 -6.96
CA THR A 214 -14.85 -8.75 -7.40
C THR A 214 -14.93 -8.63 -8.93
N ASN A 215 -13.84 -8.92 -9.64
CA ASN A 215 -13.81 -8.89 -11.12
C ASN A 215 -14.72 -9.97 -11.74
N THR A 216 -14.80 -11.14 -11.11
CA THR A 216 -15.66 -12.22 -11.62
C THR A 216 -17.14 -11.84 -11.48
N LEU A 217 -17.54 -11.30 -10.32
CA LEU A 217 -18.91 -10.82 -10.08
C LEU A 217 -19.30 -9.66 -11.02
N ILE A 218 -18.43 -8.65 -11.18
CA ILE A 218 -18.69 -7.51 -12.08
C ILE A 218 -18.84 -7.98 -13.53
N THR A 219 -17.99 -8.92 -13.97
CA THR A 219 -18.07 -9.49 -15.33
C THR A 219 -19.35 -10.30 -15.52
N PHE A 220 -19.79 -11.06 -14.52
CA PHE A 220 -21.08 -11.77 -14.55
C PHE A 220 -22.27 -10.81 -14.57
N PHE A 221 -22.25 -9.74 -13.78
CA PHE A 221 -23.31 -8.74 -13.78
C PHE A 221 -23.42 -8.00 -15.11
N LEU A 222 -22.30 -7.62 -15.74
CA LEU A 222 -22.32 -6.96 -17.05
C LEU A 222 -22.78 -7.90 -18.18
N THR A 223 -22.41 -9.18 -18.13
CA THR A 223 -22.79 -10.16 -19.16
C THR A 223 -24.23 -10.65 -19.03
N LEU A 224 -24.80 -10.75 -17.83
CA LEU A 224 -26.19 -11.19 -17.61
C LEU A 224 -27.22 -10.07 -17.51
N LEU A 225 -26.90 -8.95 -16.84
CA LEU A 225 -27.90 -7.88 -16.63
C LEU A 225 -28.16 -7.09 -17.91
N VAL A 226 -27.13 -6.81 -18.71
CA VAL A 226 -27.27 -5.96 -19.91
C VAL A 226 -28.20 -6.61 -20.94
N PRO A 227 -28.05 -7.89 -21.35
CA PRO A 227 -28.97 -8.52 -22.29
C PRO A 227 -30.39 -8.67 -21.71
N SER A 228 -30.51 -8.95 -20.41
CA SER A 228 -31.79 -9.12 -19.73
C SER A 228 -32.59 -7.81 -19.69
N VAL A 229 -31.94 -6.70 -19.37
CA VAL A 229 -32.56 -5.36 -19.37
C VAL A 229 -32.94 -4.94 -20.80
N LEU A 230 -32.08 -5.19 -21.79
CA LEU A 230 -32.40 -4.92 -23.21
C LEU A 230 -33.63 -5.72 -23.68
N PHE A 231 -33.74 -7.00 -23.31
CA PHE A 231 -34.90 -7.82 -23.61
C PHE A 231 -36.19 -7.30 -22.96
N MET A 232 -36.11 -6.88 -21.70
CA MET A 232 -37.24 -6.29 -20.98
C MET A 232 -37.68 -4.96 -21.62
N ILE A 233 -36.74 -4.08 -21.98
CA ILE A 233 -37.06 -2.81 -22.66
C ILE A 233 -37.72 -3.07 -24.03
N TYR A 234 -37.20 -4.03 -24.80
CA TYR A 234 -37.78 -4.41 -26.09
C TYR A 234 -39.22 -4.94 -25.96
N LYS A 235 -39.52 -5.72 -24.92
CA LYS A 235 -40.83 -6.34 -24.72
C LYS A 235 -41.87 -5.42 -24.05
N PHE A 236 -41.45 -4.57 -23.11
CA PHE A 236 -42.35 -3.83 -22.21
C PHE A 236 -42.41 -2.32 -22.47
N THR A 237 -41.57 -1.77 -23.34
CA THR A 237 -41.60 -0.35 -23.73
C THR A 237 -42.29 -0.21 -25.09
N PRO A 238 -43.13 0.82 -25.35
CA PRO A 238 -43.80 1.01 -26.65
C PRO A 238 -42.83 1.31 -27.81
N PHE A 239 -41.52 1.24 -27.57
CA PHE A 239 -40.47 1.25 -28.58
C PHE A 239 -40.61 0.12 -29.60
N GLY A 240 -41.05 -1.08 -29.22
CA GLY A 240 -41.27 -2.17 -30.19
C GLY A 240 -42.34 -1.82 -31.24
N THR A 241 -43.43 -1.20 -30.81
CA THR A 241 -44.49 -0.70 -31.70
C THR A 241 -44.05 0.54 -32.49
N TRP A 242 -43.22 1.41 -31.91
CA TRP A 242 -42.65 2.58 -32.57
C TRP A 242 -41.67 2.21 -33.69
N ILE A 243 -40.76 1.26 -33.45
CA ILE A 243 -39.83 0.72 -34.45
C ILE A 243 -40.60 0.04 -35.58
N ARG A 244 -41.61 -0.80 -35.25
CA ARG A 244 -42.47 -1.44 -36.25
C ARG A 244 -43.21 -0.40 -37.12
N ARG A 245 -43.72 0.68 -36.53
CA ARG A 245 -44.33 1.80 -37.28
C ARG A 245 -43.33 2.50 -38.19
N HIS A 246 -42.09 2.71 -37.74
CA HIS A 246 -41.05 3.35 -38.55
C HIS A 246 -40.61 2.49 -39.74
N ILE A 247 -40.49 1.17 -39.56
CA ILE A 247 -40.16 0.22 -40.63
C ILE A 247 -41.30 0.17 -41.66
N LEU A 248 -42.55 0.08 -41.21
CA LEU A 248 -43.72 0.10 -42.10
C LEU A 248 -43.86 1.44 -42.85
N LYS A 249 -43.53 2.58 -42.21
CA LYS A 249 -43.50 3.90 -42.88
C LYS A 249 -42.43 3.96 -43.98
N LYS A 250 -41.23 3.39 -43.76
CA LYS A 250 -40.18 3.33 -44.81
C LYS A 250 -40.60 2.49 -46.01
N ASN A 251 -41.31 1.37 -45.79
CA ASN A 251 -41.80 0.53 -46.88
C ASN A 251 -42.86 1.23 -47.74
N LYS A 252 -43.75 2.03 -47.12
CA LYS A 252 -44.76 2.82 -47.84
C LYS A 252 -44.13 3.94 -48.68
N LEU A 253 -43.08 4.59 -48.16
CA LEU A 253 -42.34 5.63 -48.89
C LEU A 253 -41.58 5.07 -50.11
N LYS A 254 -41.12 3.81 -50.02
CA LYS A 254 -40.46 3.10 -51.13
C LYS A 254 -41.45 2.66 -52.22
N SER A 255 -42.69 2.27 -51.87
CA SER A 255 -43.72 1.97 -52.87
C SER A 255 -44.16 3.24 -53.62
N ASP A 256 -44.32 4.36 -52.91
CA ASP A 256 -44.72 5.64 -53.52
C ASP A 256 -43.62 6.18 -54.47
N PHE A 257 -42.35 5.97 -54.13
CA PHE A 257 -41.22 6.33 -54.99
C PHE A 257 -41.14 5.46 -56.25
N ASN A 258 -41.38 4.15 -56.12
CA ASN A 258 -41.44 3.24 -57.27
C ASN A 258 -42.62 3.54 -58.20
N GLU A 259 -43.78 3.94 -57.66
CA GLU A 259 -44.93 4.34 -58.48
C GLU A 259 -44.66 5.64 -59.24
N LYS A 260 -44.01 6.63 -58.61
CA LYS A 260 -43.58 7.88 -59.28
C LYS A 260 -42.56 7.61 -60.39
N ASN A 261 -41.58 6.74 -60.16
CA ASN A 261 -40.59 6.39 -61.19
C ASN A 261 -41.23 5.66 -62.39
N LYS A 262 -42.24 4.82 -62.16
CA LYS A 262 -42.98 4.14 -63.24
C LYS A 262 -43.79 5.12 -64.10
N LYS A 263 -44.28 6.23 -63.52
CA LYS A 263 -44.97 7.31 -64.26
C LYS A 263 -44.01 8.19 -65.07
N ILE A 264 -42.79 8.42 -64.58
CA ILE A 264 -41.75 9.22 -65.27
C ILE A 264 -41.25 8.50 -66.53
N GLN A 265 -41.20 7.17 -66.52
CA GLN A 265 -40.65 6.37 -67.62
C GLN A 265 -41.54 6.30 -68.87
N HIS A 266 -42.83 6.64 -68.77
CA HIS A 266 -43.75 6.72 -69.91
C HIS A 266 -43.82 8.10 -70.59
N GLY A 267 -43.12 9.12 -70.05
CA GLY A 267 -43.16 10.49 -70.58
C GLY A 267 -41.99 10.90 -71.49
N SER A 268 -41.12 9.96 -71.89
CA SER A 268 -39.82 10.26 -72.53
C SER A 268 -39.69 9.81 -74.00
N ASP A 269 -40.75 9.28 -74.62
CA ASP A 269 -40.66 8.65 -75.96
C ASP A 269 -41.23 9.48 -77.13
N ASP A 270 -41.48 10.78 -76.96
CA ASP A 270 -41.82 11.70 -78.05
C ASP A 270 -40.90 12.93 -78.02
N ASP A 271 -39.77 12.90 -78.72
CA ASP A 271 -39.61 13.64 -79.99
C ASP A 271 -38.20 13.42 -80.57
N LYS A 272 -38.15 13.27 -81.88
CA LYS A 272 -36.96 12.92 -82.67
C LYS A 272 -36.23 14.17 -83.17
N ARG A 273 -35.00 13.91 -83.68
CA ARG A 273 -34.27 14.56 -84.81
C ARG A 273 -33.16 15.53 -84.39
N LYS A 274 -31.98 15.57 -85.01
CA LYS A 274 -31.34 14.85 -86.14
C LYS A 274 -29.94 15.46 -86.32
N MET A 275 -28.89 14.69 -86.56
CA MET A 275 -27.78 15.17 -87.41
C MET A 275 -27.02 14.00 -88.04
N ILE A 276 -26.99 14.01 -89.37
CA ILE A 276 -26.36 13.04 -90.27
C ILE A 276 -24.94 13.55 -90.57
N CYS A 277 -23.93 12.69 -90.55
CA CYS A 277 -22.63 12.96 -91.16
C CYS A 277 -22.25 11.78 -92.05
N ASN A 278 -22.02 12.02 -93.34
CA ASN A 278 -21.31 11.12 -94.25
C ASN A 278 -20.66 11.95 -95.36
N GLN A 279 -19.33 11.88 -95.47
CA GLN A 279 -18.58 11.43 -96.66
C GLN A 279 -17.11 11.83 -96.57
N TYR A 280 -16.22 10.86 -96.79
CA TYR A 280 -14.85 11.11 -97.20
C TYR A 280 -14.72 10.91 -98.72
N ASN A 281 -13.84 11.75 -99.29
CA ASN A 281 -13.63 12.07 -100.70
C ASN A 281 -12.85 11.00 -101.49
N MET A 282 -13.02 11.00 -102.82
CA MET A 282 -12.00 10.49 -103.76
C MET A 282 -11.72 11.52 -104.85
N GLN A 283 -10.43 11.74 -105.14
CA GLN A 283 -9.91 12.83 -105.97
C GLN A 283 -9.29 12.30 -107.28
N TYR A 284 -9.86 12.79 -108.39
CA TYR A 284 -9.32 13.17 -109.71
C TYR A 284 -8.52 12.20 -110.61
N GLN A 285 -8.82 12.30 -111.91
CA GLN A 285 -7.92 11.97 -113.02
C GLN A 285 -7.19 13.23 -113.52
N SER A 286 -5.93 13.01 -113.91
CA SER A 286 -4.96 13.95 -114.50
C SER A 286 -5.27 14.34 -115.95
N THR A 287 -4.46 15.25 -116.49
CA THR A 287 -3.83 15.01 -117.80
C THR A 287 -2.36 14.67 -117.57
#